data_AF-A0A7X2TD08-F1
#
_entry.id   AF-A0A7X2TD08-F1
#
_cell.length_a   1.000
_cell.length_b   1.000
_cell.length_c   1.000
_cell.angle_alpha   90.00
_cell.angle_beta   90.00
_cell.angle_gamma   90.00
#
_symmetry.space_group_name_H-M   'P 1'
#
loop_
_entity.id
_entity.type
_entity.pdbx_description
1 polymer ?
#
loop_
_entity_poly.entity_id
_entity_poly.type
_entity_poly.pdbx_seq_one_letter_code
_entity_poly.pdbx_strand_id
1 'polypeptide(L)'
;MKKKTAAILMAIVMLCSGVAGATVAWLAAQTSEIVNTFTYGDINLELTETKPELVNGVRTVKMIPGSTIEKDPAVVVKAGSEACWVFVKVEKEHNLDTYLDYSIASGWTELTGETGVYYREQESLAEATADVTYYILTDNQVTVYETITKEQLELIGSSTPKLKFTAYAVQKENIHSVAEAWAKVAPAATTP
;
A
#
# COMPACT_ATOMS: atom_id res chain seq x y z
N MET A 1 44.88 -21.70 -84.37
CA MET A 1 43.55 -21.94 -85.00
C MET A 1 42.44 -21.45 -84.07
N LYS A 2 41.28 -21.05 -84.63
CA LYS A 2 39.87 -21.11 -84.10
C LYS A 2 39.61 -21.04 -82.56
N LYS A 3 38.62 -20.32 -82.00
CA LYS A 3 37.71 -19.21 -82.45
C LYS A 3 36.72 -18.85 -81.30
N LYS A 4 36.63 -17.58 -80.85
CA LYS A 4 35.56 -17.02 -79.95
C LYS A 4 35.49 -17.69 -78.54
N THR A 5 34.80 -17.24 -77.48
CA THR A 5 33.99 -16.06 -77.02
C THR A 5 34.08 -16.05 -75.47
N ALA A 6 33.71 -15.08 -74.62
CA ALA A 6 32.99 -13.79 -74.63
C ALA A 6 33.69 -12.84 -73.61
N ALA A 7 33.45 -11.54 -73.40
CA ALA A 7 32.32 -10.61 -73.63
C ALA A 7 31.22 -10.53 -72.52
N ILE A 8 31.57 -9.89 -71.40
CA ILE A 8 30.78 -9.03 -70.47
C ILE A 8 31.88 -8.16 -69.80
N LEU A 9 32.04 -6.84 -70.01
CA LEU A 9 31.12 -5.70 -70.05
C LEU A 9 30.61 -5.26 -68.67
N MET A 10 31.48 -4.58 -67.92
CA MET A 10 31.11 -3.80 -66.73
C MET A 10 31.31 -2.31 -67.06
N ALA A 11 30.31 -1.48 -66.77
CA ALA A 11 30.17 -0.14 -67.32
C ALA A 11 30.69 0.97 -66.37
N ILE A 12 31.38 1.97 -66.96
CA ILE A 12 31.32 3.43 -66.73
C ILE A 12 30.38 3.88 -65.57
N VAL A 13 30.74 4.79 -64.64
CA VAL A 13 31.19 6.19 -64.88
C VAL A 13 32.07 6.78 -63.76
N MET A 14 33.10 7.52 -64.22
CA MET A 14 33.87 8.67 -63.68
C MET A 14 33.89 9.08 -62.18
N LEU A 15 35.11 9.45 -61.78
CA LEU A 15 35.57 10.44 -60.78
C LEU A 15 34.53 11.40 -60.17
N CYS A 16 34.67 11.61 -58.85
CA CYS A 16 34.65 12.94 -58.26
C CYS A 16 36.08 13.38 -57.91
N SER A 17 36.39 14.66 -58.03
CA SER A 17 37.73 15.25 -57.83
C SER A 17 38.16 15.29 -56.36
N GLY A 18 39.42 14.96 -56.07
CA GLY A 18 39.98 15.12 -54.74
C GLY A 18 40.35 16.57 -54.39
N VAL A 19 40.23 16.92 -53.10
CA VAL A 19 40.93 18.04 -52.47
C VAL A 19 41.62 17.49 -51.23
N ALA A 20 42.93 17.70 -51.11
CA ALA A 20 43.66 17.33 -49.90
C ALA A 20 43.42 18.40 -48.82
N GLY A 21 42.57 18.08 -47.84
CA GLY A 21 42.31 18.92 -46.67
C GLY A 21 42.44 18.09 -45.40
N ALA A 22 43.49 18.33 -44.61
CA ALA A 22 43.74 17.58 -43.39
C ALA A 22 42.88 18.12 -42.24
N THR A 23 41.81 17.41 -41.90
CA THR A 23 41.14 17.51 -40.60
C THR A 23 41.23 16.16 -39.89
N VAL A 24 41.35 16.18 -38.57
CA VAL A 24 41.58 14.97 -37.79
C VAL A 24 40.34 14.07 -37.82
N ALA A 25 40.52 12.83 -38.31
CA ALA A 25 39.54 11.76 -38.11
C ALA A 25 39.50 11.43 -36.62
N TRP A 26 38.53 12.00 -35.90
CA TRP A 26 38.34 11.76 -34.48
C TRP A 26 38.01 10.27 -34.27
N LEU A 27 38.78 9.57 -33.43
CA LEU A 27 38.63 8.14 -33.17
C LEU A 27 37.43 7.88 -32.26
N ALA A 28 36.24 8.16 -32.78
CA ALA A 28 34.96 7.97 -32.12
C ALA A 28 34.56 6.49 -32.14
N ALA A 29 34.79 5.80 -31.04
CA ALA A 29 34.17 4.51 -30.75
C ALA A 29 33.17 4.70 -29.60
N GLN A 30 31.88 4.54 -29.90
CA GLN A 30 30.81 4.55 -28.91
C GLN A 30 30.47 3.10 -28.53
N THR A 31 30.42 2.80 -27.24
CA THR A 31 29.92 1.53 -26.72
C THR A 31 28.39 1.51 -26.75
N SER A 32 27.79 0.31 -26.85
CA SER A 32 26.36 0.14 -26.58
C SER A 32 25.99 0.70 -25.19
N GLU A 33 24.82 1.33 -25.09
CA GLU A 33 24.34 1.89 -23.83
C GLU A 33 23.92 0.79 -22.85
N ILE A 34 24.39 0.86 -21.60
CA ILE A 34 23.87 0.03 -20.51
C ILE A 34 22.66 0.77 -19.92
N VAL A 35 21.47 0.45 -20.44
CA VAL A 35 20.22 1.01 -19.96
C VAL A 35 19.81 0.29 -18.68
N ASN A 36 20.07 0.92 -17.52
CA ASN A 36 19.52 0.48 -16.25
C ASN A 36 18.09 1.04 -16.11
N THR A 37 17.09 0.16 -16.09
CA THR A 37 15.71 0.53 -15.76
C THR A 37 15.58 0.70 -14.25
N PHE A 38 15.27 1.92 -13.80
CA PHE A 38 14.97 2.21 -12.40
C PHE A 38 13.45 2.30 -12.23
N THR A 39 12.84 1.24 -11.70
CA THR A 39 11.43 1.20 -11.29
C THR A 39 11.27 1.80 -9.90
N TYR A 40 10.09 2.33 -9.58
CA TYR A 40 9.66 2.54 -8.20
C TYR A 40 8.91 1.30 -7.70
N GLY A 41 8.91 1.08 -6.38
CA GLY A 41 8.07 0.05 -5.75
C GLY A 41 6.62 0.52 -5.63
N ASP A 42 5.67 -0.32 -6.04
CA ASP A 42 4.24 -0.09 -5.81
C ASP A 42 3.81 -0.71 -4.46
N ILE A 43 2.88 -0.06 -3.77
CA ILE A 43 2.20 -0.62 -2.58
C ILE A 43 0.71 -0.40 -2.73
N ASN A 44 -0.03 -1.50 -2.75
CA ASN A 44 -1.46 -1.50 -2.96
C ASN A 44 -2.15 -1.95 -1.66
N LEU A 45 -2.73 -0.99 -0.94
CA LEU A 45 -3.36 -1.17 0.36
C LEU A 45 -4.86 -0.89 0.28
N GLU A 46 -5.67 -1.77 0.85
CA GLU A 46 -7.12 -1.61 0.98
C GLU A 46 -7.54 -1.82 2.44
N LEU A 47 -8.43 -0.96 2.97
CA LEU A 47 -9.10 -1.21 4.25
C LEU A 47 -10.50 -1.71 3.95
N THR A 48 -10.76 -2.97 4.29
CA THR A 48 -12.05 -3.62 4.12
C THR A 48 -12.74 -3.82 5.47
N GLU A 49 -14.07 -3.90 5.43
CA GLU A 49 -14.95 -4.32 6.52
C GLU A 49 -16.23 -4.80 5.83
N THR A 50 -16.80 -5.93 6.21
CA THR A 50 -18.06 -6.45 5.64
C THR A 50 -19.21 -6.42 6.66
N LYS A 51 -18.89 -6.57 7.95
CA LYS A 51 -19.81 -6.62 9.08
C LYS A 51 -19.64 -5.43 10.03
N PRO A 52 -20.72 -4.97 10.68
CA PRO A 52 -22.12 -5.32 10.42
C PRO A 52 -22.60 -4.75 9.07
N GLU A 53 -23.72 -5.24 8.56
CA GLU A 53 -24.23 -4.87 7.23
C GLU A 53 -24.46 -3.35 7.07
N LEU A 54 -24.18 -2.83 5.87
CA LEU A 54 -24.37 -1.42 5.51
C LEU A 54 -25.83 -1.12 5.20
N VAL A 55 -26.53 -0.44 6.12
CA VAL A 55 -27.90 0.04 5.89
C VAL A 55 -27.84 1.51 5.50
N ASN A 56 -28.27 1.84 4.29
CA ASN A 56 -28.24 3.20 3.73
C ASN A 56 -26.87 3.90 3.80
N GLY A 57 -25.79 3.13 3.64
CA GLY A 57 -24.41 3.65 3.70
C GLY A 57 -23.85 3.85 5.12
N VAL A 58 -24.57 3.44 6.17
CA VAL A 58 -24.12 3.53 7.56
C VAL A 58 -24.17 2.15 8.22
N ARG A 59 -23.14 1.81 9.00
CA ARG A 59 -23.14 0.64 9.88
C ARG A 59 -23.72 0.99 11.24
N THR A 60 -25.00 0.68 11.47
CA THR A 60 -25.67 0.85 12.77
C THR A 60 -26.21 -0.47 13.28
N VAL A 61 -25.83 -0.83 14.51
CA VAL A 61 -26.32 -2.04 15.20
C VAL A 61 -26.94 -1.64 16.53
N LYS A 62 -28.00 -2.34 16.91
CA LYS A 62 -28.59 -2.20 18.25
C LYS A 62 -27.65 -2.82 19.27
N MET A 63 -27.09 -2.01 20.14
CA MET A 63 -26.32 -2.49 21.29
C MET A 63 -27.29 -3.20 22.24
N ILE A 64 -27.03 -4.48 22.52
CA ILE A 64 -27.77 -5.27 23.52
C ILE A 64 -26.76 -5.64 24.62
N PRO A 65 -27.03 -5.36 25.92
CA PRO A 65 -26.09 -5.69 27.00
C PRO A 65 -25.72 -7.18 26.99
N GLY A 66 -24.43 -7.48 27.12
CA GLY A 66 -23.90 -8.85 27.05
C GLY A 66 -23.83 -9.46 25.64
N SER A 67 -24.23 -8.73 24.58
CA SER A 67 -24.14 -9.22 23.21
C SER A 67 -22.78 -8.94 22.57
N THR A 68 -22.37 -9.88 21.71
CA THR A 68 -21.28 -9.72 20.78
C THR A 68 -21.81 -9.16 19.46
N ILE A 69 -21.11 -8.17 18.89
CA ILE A 69 -21.40 -7.58 17.58
C ILE A 69 -20.25 -7.93 16.64
N GLU A 70 -20.54 -8.60 15.52
CA GLU A 70 -19.56 -8.92 14.49
C GLU A 70 -19.05 -7.63 13.81
N LYS A 71 -17.72 -7.45 13.78
CA LYS A 71 -16.99 -6.38 13.10
C LYS A 71 -15.67 -6.94 12.59
N ASP A 72 -15.49 -7.00 11.28
CA ASP A 72 -14.34 -7.60 10.60
C ASP A 72 -13.44 -6.57 9.86
N PRO A 73 -13.04 -5.45 10.48
CA PRO A 73 -12.15 -4.49 9.84
C PRO A 73 -10.80 -5.17 9.56
N ALA A 74 -10.38 -5.17 8.31
CA ALA A 74 -9.21 -5.90 7.82
C ALA A 74 -8.42 -5.09 6.79
N VAL A 75 -7.11 -4.97 7.02
CA VAL A 75 -6.18 -4.38 6.07
C VAL A 75 -5.77 -5.45 5.06
N VAL A 76 -5.96 -5.20 3.78
CA VAL A 76 -5.54 -6.08 2.68
C VAL A 76 -4.35 -5.45 1.98
N VAL A 77 -3.22 -6.15 1.96
CA VAL A 77 -2.08 -5.82 1.10
C VAL A 77 -2.21 -6.65 -0.16
N LYS A 78 -2.23 -6.02 -1.34
CA LYS A 78 -2.43 -6.74 -2.60
C LYS A 78 -1.18 -7.47 -3.07
N ALA A 79 -1.41 -8.54 -3.82
CA ALA A 79 -0.40 -9.12 -4.70
C ALA A 79 0.34 -8.04 -5.52
N GLY A 80 1.65 -8.21 -5.72
CA GLY A 80 2.51 -7.22 -6.39
C GLY A 80 3.03 -6.08 -5.51
N SER A 81 2.57 -5.93 -4.25
CA SER A 81 3.04 -4.85 -3.36
C SER A 81 4.45 -5.11 -2.83
N GLU A 82 5.27 -4.07 -2.73
CA GLU A 82 6.61 -4.18 -2.16
C GLU A 82 6.65 -4.33 -0.62
N ALA A 83 7.81 -4.73 -0.11
CA ALA A 83 8.05 -4.88 1.33
C ALA A 83 7.77 -3.56 2.07
N CYS A 84 6.89 -3.61 3.08
CA CYS A 84 6.32 -2.40 3.68
C CYS A 84 6.05 -2.52 5.19
N TRP A 85 5.98 -1.35 5.83
CA TRP A 85 5.36 -1.17 7.12
C TRP A 85 3.87 -0.92 6.91
N VAL A 86 3.02 -1.65 7.63
CA VAL A 86 1.56 -1.48 7.60
C VAL A 86 1.09 -1.01 8.97
N PHE A 87 0.28 0.04 8.99
CA PHE A 87 -0.27 0.66 10.19
C PHE A 87 -1.80 0.64 10.17
N VAL A 88 -2.40 0.58 11.35
CA VAL A 88 -3.80 0.94 11.58
C VAL A 88 -3.89 1.90 12.77
N LYS A 89 -4.54 3.05 12.55
CA LYS A 89 -4.97 3.94 13.63
C LYS A 89 -6.39 3.57 14.03
N VAL A 90 -6.61 3.37 15.33
CA VAL A 90 -7.91 3.03 15.93
C VAL A 90 -8.37 4.22 16.77
N GLU A 91 -9.44 4.89 16.35
CA GLU A 91 -9.95 6.08 17.03
C GLU A 91 -11.30 5.80 17.69
N LYS A 92 -11.44 6.26 18.94
CA LYS A 92 -12.65 6.12 19.77
C LYS A 92 -13.35 7.46 19.89
N GLU A 93 -14.67 7.51 19.67
CA GLU A 93 -15.50 8.69 19.99
C GLU A 93 -16.66 8.35 20.93
N HIS A 94 -17.22 9.40 21.57
CA HIS A 94 -18.43 9.36 22.40
C HIS A 94 -18.38 8.33 23.54
N ASN A 95 -17.27 8.34 24.27
CA ASN A 95 -17.04 7.50 25.47
C ASN A 95 -17.22 5.99 25.21
N LEU A 96 -16.78 5.51 24.05
CA LEU A 96 -16.90 4.11 23.61
C LEU A 96 -16.53 3.08 24.69
N ASP A 97 -15.47 3.32 25.45
CA ASP A 97 -14.99 2.44 26.55
C ASP A 97 -15.96 2.36 27.76
N THR A 98 -17.06 3.12 27.75
CA THR A 98 -18.18 2.97 28.71
C THR A 98 -19.22 1.95 28.21
N TYR A 99 -19.22 1.62 26.91
CA TYR A 99 -20.32 0.91 26.25
C TYR A 99 -19.93 -0.40 25.54
N LEU A 100 -18.66 -0.59 25.20
CA LEU A 100 -18.19 -1.86 24.63
C LEU A 100 -16.70 -2.07 24.88
N ASP A 101 -16.30 -3.34 24.84
CA ASP A 101 -14.92 -3.80 24.84
C ASP A 101 -14.51 -4.33 23.46
N TYR A 102 -13.22 -4.28 23.16
CA TYR A 102 -12.62 -4.91 21.99
C TYR A 102 -11.15 -5.21 22.23
N SER A 103 -10.62 -6.24 21.57
CA SER A 103 -9.20 -6.57 21.56
C SER A 103 -8.62 -6.49 20.16
N ILE A 104 -7.39 -6.00 20.02
CA ILE A 104 -6.66 -6.00 18.77
C ILE A 104 -6.15 -7.42 18.47
N ALA A 105 -6.26 -7.82 17.20
CA ALA A 105 -5.86 -9.14 16.73
C ALA A 105 -4.35 -9.42 16.92
N SER A 106 -3.98 -10.68 17.02
CA SER A 106 -2.58 -11.09 17.18
C SER A 106 -1.72 -10.74 15.95
N GLY A 107 -0.47 -10.35 16.19
CA GLY A 107 0.49 -9.94 15.15
C GLY A 107 0.47 -8.45 14.81
N TRP A 108 -0.37 -7.65 15.46
CA TRP A 108 -0.22 -6.20 15.54
C TRP A 108 0.58 -5.81 16.80
N THR A 109 1.41 -4.76 16.70
CA THR A 109 2.19 -4.19 17.82
C THR A 109 1.77 -2.74 18.03
N GLU A 110 1.57 -2.28 19.26
CA GLU A 110 1.26 -0.86 19.53
C GLU A 110 2.51 0.01 19.33
N LEU A 111 2.34 1.18 18.70
CA LEU A 111 3.43 2.12 18.45
C LEU A 111 3.66 3.01 19.68
N THR A 112 4.75 2.75 20.40
CA THR A 112 5.15 3.51 21.59
C THR A 112 5.16 5.01 21.35
N GLY A 113 4.26 5.74 22.02
CA GLY A 113 4.10 7.20 21.94
C GLY A 113 2.92 7.66 21.09
N GLU A 114 2.31 6.79 20.29
CA GLU A 114 1.27 7.11 19.31
C GLU A 114 -0.04 6.38 19.66
N THR A 115 -0.85 6.98 20.54
CA THR A 115 -2.04 6.36 21.14
C THR A 115 -2.99 5.77 20.09
N GLY A 116 -3.24 4.46 20.18
CA GLY A 116 -4.15 3.74 19.29
C GLY A 116 -3.60 3.50 17.88
N VAL A 117 -2.32 3.78 17.61
CA VAL A 117 -1.63 3.38 16.39
C VAL A 117 -0.99 2.02 16.60
N TYR A 118 -1.36 1.05 15.77
CA TYR A 118 -0.78 -0.29 15.75
C TYR A 118 -0.08 -0.51 14.42
N TYR A 119 1.00 -1.28 14.42
CA TYR A 119 1.81 -1.55 13.25
C TYR A 119 2.16 -3.04 13.12
N ARG A 120 2.57 -3.40 11.91
CA ARG A 120 3.14 -4.70 11.56
C ARG A 120 4.05 -4.56 10.34
N GLU A 121 4.88 -5.56 10.12
CA GLU A 121 5.70 -5.67 8.92
C GLU A 121 5.04 -6.61 7.90
N GLN A 122 5.26 -6.32 6.62
CA GLN A 122 4.87 -7.12 5.47
C GLN A 122 6.10 -7.25 4.56
N GLU A 123 6.51 -8.49 4.27
CA GLU A 123 7.56 -8.77 3.29
C GLU A 123 7.04 -8.61 1.86
N SER A 124 7.93 -8.49 0.87
CA SER A 124 7.50 -8.19 -0.50
C SER A 124 6.57 -9.27 -1.07
N LEU A 125 5.48 -8.79 -1.68
CA LEU A 125 4.49 -9.56 -2.42
C LEU A 125 4.68 -9.39 -3.95
N ALA A 126 5.81 -8.85 -4.41
CA ALA A 126 6.09 -8.60 -5.83
C ALA A 126 5.92 -9.85 -6.73
N GLU A 127 6.29 -11.03 -6.23
CA GLU A 127 6.11 -12.33 -6.93
C GLU A 127 4.85 -13.10 -6.47
N ALA A 128 4.06 -12.56 -5.52
CA ALA A 128 2.89 -13.24 -4.99
C ALA A 128 1.69 -13.16 -5.95
N THR A 129 0.91 -14.24 -6.01
CA THR A 129 -0.30 -14.35 -6.82
C THR A 129 -1.61 -14.20 -6.03
N ALA A 130 -1.51 -13.86 -4.74
CA ALA A 130 -2.63 -13.70 -3.83
C ALA A 130 -2.41 -12.52 -2.88
N ASP A 131 -3.50 -11.86 -2.53
CA ASP A 131 -3.54 -10.82 -1.49
C ASP A 131 -3.28 -11.42 -0.10
N VAL A 132 -2.80 -10.59 0.83
CA VAL A 132 -2.66 -10.93 2.25
C VAL A 132 -3.54 -10.01 3.09
N THR A 133 -4.48 -10.61 3.85
CA THR A 133 -5.45 -9.90 4.68
C THR A 133 -5.13 -10.02 6.17
N TYR A 134 -5.23 -8.89 6.87
CA TYR A 134 -4.91 -8.71 8.27
C TYR A 134 -6.10 -8.11 9.02
N TYR A 135 -6.91 -8.96 9.64
CA TYR A 135 -7.95 -8.55 10.58
C TYR A 135 -7.36 -7.72 11.73
N ILE A 136 -8.08 -6.68 12.14
CA ILE A 136 -7.65 -5.73 13.17
C ILE A 136 -8.22 -6.10 14.54
N LEU A 137 -9.39 -6.73 14.59
CA LEU A 137 -10.05 -7.15 15.83
C LEU A 137 -9.93 -8.66 16.07
N THR A 138 -9.68 -9.05 17.31
CA THR A 138 -9.73 -10.45 17.75
C THR A 138 -11.13 -11.01 17.50
N ASP A 139 -11.18 -12.22 16.95
CA ASP A 139 -12.40 -12.95 16.56
C ASP A 139 -13.38 -12.17 15.66
N ASN A 140 -12.94 -11.06 15.04
CA ASN A 140 -13.76 -10.15 14.24
C ASN A 140 -15.04 -9.69 14.96
N GLN A 141 -14.90 -9.23 16.20
CA GLN A 141 -16.02 -8.82 17.03
C GLN A 141 -15.70 -7.69 18.03
N VAL A 142 -16.76 -7.10 18.58
CA VAL A 142 -16.74 -6.26 19.78
C VAL A 142 -17.83 -6.73 20.76
N THR A 143 -17.64 -6.53 22.07
CA THR A 143 -18.57 -7.03 23.10
C THR A 143 -19.22 -5.87 23.85
N VAL A 144 -20.55 -5.80 23.87
CA VAL A 144 -21.31 -4.80 24.63
C VAL A 144 -21.36 -5.22 26.10
N TYR A 145 -20.94 -4.36 27.03
CA TYR A 145 -20.91 -4.72 28.45
C TYR A 145 -22.30 -5.07 29.00
N GLU A 146 -22.38 -6.12 29.84
CA GLU A 146 -23.61 -6.52 30.55
C GLU A 146 -24.12 -5.46 31.53
N THR A 147 -23.23 -4.58 32.01
CA THR A 147 -23.51 -3.55 33.02
C THR A 147 -24.29 -2.34 32.50
N ILE A 148 -24.50 -2.24 31.19
CA ILE A 148 -25.14 -1.08 30.56
C ILE A 148 -26.66 -1.21 30.67
N THR A 149 -27.32 -0.23 31.28
CA THR A 149 -28.77 -0.24 31.41
C THR A 149 -29.47 0.26 30.13
N LYS A 150 -30.75 -0.09 29.99
CA LYS A 150 -31.59 0.37 28.88
C LYS A 150 -31.70 1.90 28.83
N GLU A 151 -31.73 2.53 30.00
CA GLU A 151 -31.80 3.98 30.16
C GLU A 151 -30.51 4.65 29.67
N GLN A 152 -29.34 4.04 29.92
CA GLN A 152 -28.07 4.52 29.37
C GLN A 152 -28.07 4.45 27.83
N LEU A 153 -28.59 3.37 27.24
CA LEU A 153 -28.71 3.22 25.79
C LEU A 153 -29.71 4.21 25.17
N GLU A 154 -30.82 4.50 25.85
CA GLU A 154 -31.82 5.48 25.38
C GLU A 154 -31.30 6.94 25.43
N LEU A 155 -30.32 7.22 26.30
CA LEU A 155 -29.66 8.53 26.39
C LEU A 155 -28.57 8.77 25.33
N ILE A 156 -28.15 7.75 24.58
CA ILE A 156 -27.02 7.85 23.63
C ILE A 156 -27.25 8.92 22.54
N GLY A 157 -28.46 8.99 21.96
CA GLY A 157 -28.85 10.02 20.99
C GLY A 157 -27.82 10.24 19.86
N SER A 158 -27.39 11.48 19.66
CA SER A 158 -26.34 11.87 18.69
C SER A 158 -24.92 11.52 19.13
N SER A 159 -24.72 11.17 20.41
CA SER A 159 -23.44 10.77 21.00
C SER A 159 -23.23 9.26 20.89
N THR A 160 -23.53 8.69 19.72
CA THR A 160 -23.36 7.25 19.45
C THR A 160 -21.89 6.86 19.55
N PRO A 161 -21.51 5.85 20.36
CA PRO A 161 -20.15 5.31 20.37
C PRO A 161 -19.66 4.95 18.97
N LYS A 162 -18.42 5.34 18.64
CA LYS A 162 -17.79 5.01 17.35
C LYS A 162 -16.40 4.46 17.56
N LEU A 163 -16.14 3.34 16.89
CA LEU A 163 -14.82 2.78 16.68
C LEU A 163 -14.46 2.97 15.20
N LYS A 164 -13.48 3.82 14.93
CA LYS A 164 -12.98 4.12 13.58
C LYS A 164 -11.65 3.42 13.35
N PHE A 165 -11.40 3.05 12.11
CA PHE A 165 -10.16 2.45 11.66
C PHE A 165 -9.66 3.22 10.44
N THR A 166 -8.37 3.55 10.41
CA THR A 166 -7.70 4.13 9.24
C THR A 166 -6.39 3.38 9.01
N ALA A 167 -6.23 2.78 7.85
CA ALA A 167 -5.02 2.04 7.48
C ALA A 167 -4.04 2.92 6.71
N TYR A 168 -2.75 2.69 6.90
CA TYR A 168 -1.66 3.35 6.20
C TYR A 168 -0.56 2.33 5.87
N ALA A 169 0.23 2.57 4.82
CA ALA A 169 1.42 1.77 4.55
C ALA A 169 2.52 2.62 3.90
N VAL A 170 3.77 2.21 4.11
CA VAL A 170 4.96 2.81 3.48
C VAL A 170 6.02 1.75 3.22
N GLN A 171 6.76 1.91 2.13
CA GLN A 171 7.83 0.98 1.73
C GLN A 171 8.92 0.92 2.81
N LYS A 172 9.48 -0.27 3.05
CA LYS A 172 10.66 -0.47 3.91
C LYS A 172 11.93 0.13 3.31
N GLU A 173 11.94 0.42 2.00
CA GLU A 173 13.12 0.92 1.31
C GLU A 173 13.57 2.28 1.86
N ASN A 174 14.83 2.35 2.31
CA ASN A 174 15.42 3.53 2.98
C ASN A 174 14.68 3.98 4.27
N ILE A 175 13.97 3.08 4.95
CA ILE A 175 13.35 3.33 6.27
C ILE A 175 13.83 2.28 7.27
N HIS A 176 14.48 2.73 8.35
CA HIS A 176 15.20 1.84 9.27
C HIS A 176 14.49 1.65 10.63
N SER A 177 13.37 2.35 10.86
CA SER A 177 12.56 2.22 12.07
C SER A 177 11.08 2.45 11.82
N VAL A 178 10.23 1.87 12.67
CA VAL A 178 8.79 2.11 12.68
C VAL A 178 8.42 3.57 12.94
N ALA A 179 9.25 4.30 13.70
CA ALA A 179 9.03 5.73 13.98
C ALA A 179 9.27 6.60 12.73
N GLU A 180 10.33 6.32 11.96
CA GLU A 180 10.55 6.95 10.65
C GLU A 180 9.43 6.59 9.66
N ALA A 181 8.99 5.33 9.65
CA ALA A 181 7.89 4.85 8.81
C ALA A 181 6.58 5.60 9.12
N TRP A 182 6.20 5.69 10.40
CA TRP A 182 5.01 6.43 10.82
C TRP A 182 5.12 7.92 10.44
N ALA A 183 6.27 8.55 10.66
CA ALA A 183 6.51 9.95 10.29
C ALA A 183 6.41 10.25 8.77
N LYS A 184 6.33 9.24 7.89
CA LYS A 184 6.03 9.42 6.45
C LYS A 184 4.53 9.41 6.12
N VAL A 185 3.70 8.76 6.94
CA VAL A 185 2.28 8.49 6.63
C VAL A 185 1.29 9.03 7.67
N ALA A 186 1.77 9.40 8.84
CA ALA A 186 0.97 10.04 9.88
C ALA A 186 0.27 11.29 9.32
N PRO A 187 -1.03 11.49 9.58
CA PRO A 187 -1.70 12.71 9.19
C PRO A 187 -1.01 13.90 9.87
N ALA A 188 -0.76 14.97 9.10
CA ALA A 188 -0.12 16.18 9.63
C ALA A 188 -0.88 16.68 10.86
N ALA A 189 -0.15 16.93 11.96
CA ALA A 189 -0.74 17.29 13.23
C ALA A 189 -1.60 18.56 13.12
N THR A 190 -2.92 18.39 13.15
CA THR A 190 -3.85 19.51 13.24
C THR A 190 -3.79 20.09 14.64
N THR A 191 -3.01 21.16 14.80
CA THR A 191 -3.02 21.98 16.02
C THR A 191 -4.47 22.41 16.32
N PRO A 192 -4.99 22.18 17.54
CA PRO A 192 -6.35 22.56 17.92
C PRO A 192 -6.51 24.08 18.11
#